data_AF-A0A328KZX9-F1
#
_entry.id   AF-A0A328KZX9-F1
#
_cell.length_a   1.000
_cell.length_b   1.000
_cell.length_c   1.000
_cell.angle_alpha   90.00
_cell.angle_beta   90.00
_cell.angle_gamma   90.00
#
_symmetry.space_group_name_H-M   'P 1'
#
loop_
_entity.id
_entity.type
_entity.pdbx_description
1 polymer ?
#
loop_
_entity_poly.entity_id
_entity_poly.type
_entity_poly.pdbx_seq_one_letter_code
_entity_poly.pdbx_strand_id
1 'polypeptide(L)'
;MREGKGGKPDVVKAVKDICRALDEWIEVRGQSVDNTTLFLSTHKKKMTRQAIHKQVKPLLEQVSPKGGMTTHSLRHTYCKSLLEVSGGDLVLVAQMARHESIETTRRYVTPSAEEQWNILQNLSEER
;
A
#
# COMPACT_ATOMS: atom_id res chain seq x y z
N MET A 1 -3.61 15.96 -1.92
CA MET A 1 -4.90 16.10 -1.20
C MET A 1 -6.01 15.75 -2.16
N ARG A 2 -6.92 14.84 -1.80
CA ARG A 2 -8.20 14.66 -2.49
C ARG A 2 -9.26 15.30 -1.61
N GLU A 3 -10.23 15.97 -2.20
CA GLU A 3 -11.47 16.29 -1.48
C GLU A 3 -12.09 14.98 -1.01
N GLY A 4 -12.16 14.80 0.31
CA GLY A 4 -12.92 13.70 0.88
C GLY A 4 -14.42 13.91 0.64
N LYS A 5 -15.21 12.85 0.83
CA LYS A 5 -16.67 12.96 0.84
C LYS A 5 -17.07 13.95 1.96
N GLY A 6 -17.66 15.09 1.58
CA GLY A 6 -18.01 16.17 2.51
C GLY A 6 -17.01 17.33 2.63
N GLY A 7 -16.06 17.46 1.70
CA GLY A 7 -15.20 18.66 1.58
C GLY A 7 -14.08 18.77 2.61
N LYS A 8 -13.90 17.77 3.49
CA LYS A 8 -12.78 17.71 4.43
C LYS A 8 -11.54 17.15 3.73
N PRO A 9 -10.35 17.78 3.90
CA PRO A 9 -9.12 17.26 3.36
C PRO A 9 -8.78 15.95 4.06
N ASP A 10 -8.58 14.91 3.27
CA ASP A 10 -8.22 13.60 3.78
C ASP A 10 -6.69 13.50 3.93
N VAL A 11 -6.23 13.17 5.14
CA VAL A 11 -4.81 13.15 5.52
C VAL A 11 -4.36 11.71 5.71
N VAL A 12 -3.25 11.35 5.07
CA VAL A 12 -2.57 10.07 5.28
C VAL A 12 -1.25 10.37 6.00
N LYS A 13 -1.02 9.73 7.14
CA LYS A 13 0.28 9.79 7.83
C LYS A 13 1.28 8.93 7.06
N ALA A 14 2.45 9.49 6.79
CA ALA A 14 3.55 8.81 6.13
C ALA A 14 4.72 8.64 7.10
N VAL A 15 5.48 7.56 6.93
CA VAL A 15 6.74 7.36 7.67
C VAL A 15 7.83 8.27 7.12
N LYS A 16 8.86 8.52 7.93
CA LYS A 16 9.96 9.45 7.59
C LYS A 16 10.62 9.14 6.26
N ASP A 17 10.79 7.86 5.92
CA ASP A 17 11.41 7.46 4.64
C ASP A 17 10.58 7.87 3.43
N ILE A 18 9.25 7.80 3.53
CA ILE A 18 8.35 8.27 2.45
C ILE A 18 8.44 9.79 2.34
N CYS A 19 8.44 10.50 3.48
CA CYS A 19 8.59 11.97 3.47
C CYS A 19 9.89 12.38 2.79
N ARG A 20 11.02 11.78 3.19
CA ARG A 20 12.34 12.03 2.58
C ARG A 20 12.34 11.77 1.08
N ALA A 21 11.84 10.62 0.64
CA ALA A 21 11.78 10.29 -0.79
C ALA A 21 10.89 11.25 -1.58
N LEU A 22 9.82 11.77 -0.97
CA LEU A 22 8.96 12.78 -1.59
C LEU A 22 9.66 14.14 -1.67
N ASP A 23 10.41 14.53 -0.64
CA ASP A 23 11.18 15.77 -0.64
C ASP A 23 12.27 15.74 -1.72
N GLU A 24 13.05 14.65 -1.78
CA GLU A 24 14.04 14.40 -2.84
C GLU A 24 13.41 14.44 -4.24
N TRP A 25 12.22 13.86 -4.40
CA TRP A 25 11.48 13.92 -5.66
C TRP A 25 11.03 15.34 -6.02
N ILE A 26 10.58 16.13 -5.05
CA ILE A 26 10.11 17.52 -5.26
C ILE A 26 11.25 18.39 -5.82
N GLU A 27 12.49 18.18 -5.38
CA GLU A 27 13.66 18.90 -5.87
C GLU A 27 13.95 18.60 -7.36
N VAL A 28 13.75 17.35 -7.81
CA VAL A 28 14.15 16.93 -9.17
C VAL A 28 13.01 16.86 -10.19
N ARG A 29 11.74 16.81 -9.75
CA ARG A 29 10.58 16.63 -10.66
C ARG A 29 10.36 17.79 -11.65
N GLY A 30 10.86 18.97 -11.32
CA GLY A 30 10.61 20.23 -12.01
C GLY A 30 9.19 20.79 -11.77
N GLN A 31 8.88 21.91 -12.41
CA GLN A 31 7.61 22.62 -12.20
C GLN A 31 6.45 21.92 -12.91
N SER A 32 5.31 21.80 -12.23
CA SER A 32 4.06 21.34 -12.84
C SER A 32 3.28 22.54 -13.37
N VAL A 33 2.56 22.36 -14.48
CA VAL A 33 1.77 23.46 -15.10
C VAL A 33 0.70 24.00 -14.14
N ASP A 34 0.20 23.15 -13.25
CA ASP A 34 -0.87 23.45 -12.29
C ASP A 34 -0.36 23.71 -10.86
N ASN A 35 0.96 23.73 -10.64
CA ASN A 35 1.64 23.81 -9.33
C ASN A 35 1.19 22.81 -8.25
N THR A 36 0.35 21.83 -8.58
CA THR A 36 -0.32 20.94 -7.61
C THR A 36 -0.09 19.46 -7.90
N THR A 37 0.22 19.10 -9.15
CA THR A 37 0.48 17.71 -9.54
C THR A 37 1.84 17.23 -9.02
N LEU A 38 1.82 16.17 -8.20
CA LEU A 38 3.03 15.60 -7.59
C LEU A 38 3.88 14.76 -8.56
N PHE A 39 3.24 13.88 -9.33
CA PHE A 39 3.92 12.97 -10.25
C PHE A 39 3.68 13.41 -11.70
N LEU A 40 4.77 13.80 -12.34
CA LEU A 40 4.77 14.38 -13.68
C LEU A 40 5.26 13.37 -14.72
N SER A 41 4.60 13.36 -15.86
CA SER A 41 5.12 12.74 -17.08
C SER A 41 6.25 13.56 -17.67
N THR A 42 6.93 13.02 -18.68
CA THR A 42 7.96 13.73 -19.45
C THR A 42 7.47 15.05 -20.05
N HIS A 43 6.16 15.18 -20.30
CA HIS A 43 5.51 16.39 -20.82
C HIS A 43 5.01 17.35 -19.72
N LYS A 44 5.48 17.19 -18.47
CA LYS A 44 5.08 18.01 -17.29
C LYS A 44 3.57 18.02 -16.98
N LYS A 45 2.85 17.01 -17.47
CA LYS A 45 1.43 16.74 -17.16
C LYS A 45 1.30 15.60 -16.15
N LYS A 46 0.16 15.52 -15.48
CA LYS A 46 -0.20 14.42 -14.56
C LYS A 46 0.04 13.05 -15.19
N MET A 47 0.77 12.19 -14.48
CA MET A 47 0.96 10.80 -14.91
C MET A 47 -0.36 10.04 -14.91
N THR A 48 -0.57 9.24 -15.96
CA THR A 48 -1.67 8.28 -16.01
C THR A 48 -1.36 7.06 -15.14
N ARG A 49 -2.42 6.32 -14.77
CA ARG A 49 -2.26 5.04 -14.07
C ARG A 49 -1.39 4.06 -14.87
N GLN A 50 -1.55 3.99 -16.19
CA GLN A 50 -0.71 3.12 -17.02
C GLN A 50 0.76 3.55 -16.99
N ALA A 51 1.04 4.86 -17.02
CA ALA A 51 2.41 5.37 -16.95
C ALA A 51 3.08 5.00 -15.61
N ILE A 52 2.38 5.17 -14.49
CA ILE A 52 2.88 4.75 -13.17
C ILE A 52 3.16 3.26 -13.17
N HIS A 53 2.22 2.44 -13.66
CA HIS A 53 2.40 0.99 -13.73
C HIS A 53 3.62 0.60 -14.57
N LYS A 54 3.85 1.28 -15.70
CA LYS A 54 5.02 1.05 -16.56
C LYS A 54 6.33 1.35 -15.84
N GLN A 55 6.38 2.38 -14.98
CA GLN A 55 7.58 2.71 -14.20
C GLN A 55 7.80 1.76 -13.02
N VAL A 56 6.72 1.32 -12.37
CA VAL A 56 6.82 0.44 -11.19
C VAL A 56 7.12 -1.01 -11.57
N LYS A 57 6.61 -1.49 -12.71
CA LYS A 57 6.79 -2.87 -13.18
C LYS A 57 8.25 -3.37 -13.15
N PRO A 58 9.24 -2.68 -13.75
CA PRO A 58 10.63 -3.17 -13.72
C PRO A 58 11.21 -3.24 -12.30
N LEU A 59 10.79 -2.37 -11.38
CA LEU A 59 11.19 -2.45 -9.97
C LEU A 59 10.61 -3.70 -9.30
N LEU A 60 9.35 -4.02 -9.59
CA LEU A 60 8.70 -5.24 -9.10
C LEU A 60 9.37 -6.51 -9.65
N GLU A 61 9.81 -6.49 -10.90
CA GLU A 61 10.52 -7.60 -11.53
C GLU A 61 11.92 -7.81 -10.92
N GLN A 62 12.59 -6.75 -10.47
CA GLN A 62 13.88 -6.86 -9.76
C GLN A 62 13.74 -7.53 -8.39
N VAL A 63 12.68 -7.20 -7.65
CA VAL A 63 12.45 -7.77 -6.30
C VAL A 63 11.70 -9.11 -6.33
N SER A 64 10.98 -9.40 -7.42
CA SER A 64 10.27 -10.65 -7.64
C SER A 64 10.55 -11.19 -9.06
N PRO A 65 11.74 -11.77 -9.30
CA PRO A 65 12.16 -12.22 -10.64
C PRO A 65 11.27 -13.32 -11.23
N LYS A 66 10.61 -14.11 -10.36
CA LYS A 66 9.64 -15.14 -10.76
C LYS A 66 8.28 -14.56 -11.19
N GLY A 67 8.14 -13.23 -11.20
CA GLY A 67 6.90 -12.53 -11.53
C GLY A 67 5.87 -12.57 -10.39
N GLY A 68 4.59 -12.35 -10.74
CA GLY A 68 3.45 -12.44 -9.81
C GLY A 68 3.20 -11.22 -8.92
N MET A 69 4.20 -10.33 -8.76
CA MET A 69 4.01 -9.10 -7.99
C MET A 69 3.44 -7.98 -8.87
N THR A 70 2.40 -7.32 -8.38
CA THR A 70 1.78 -6.15 -9.00
C THR A 70 1.75 -4.97 -8.04
N THR A 71 1.34 -3.80 -8.52
CA THR A 71 1.07 -2.63 -7.65
C THR A 71 0.06 -2.92 -6.54
N HIS A 72 -0.91 -3.83 -6.76
CA HIS A 72 -1.84 -4.24 -5.70
C HIS A 72 -1.16 -5.15 -4.68
N SER A 73 -0.20 -5.98 -5.10
CA SER A 73 0.57 -6.83 -4.20
C SER A 73 1.30 -6.01 -3.12
N LEU A 74 1.80 -4.81 -3.46
CA LEU A 74 2.38 -3.89 -2.47
C LEU A 74 1.38 -3.51 -1.35
N ARG A 75 0.12 -3.23 -1.71
CA ARG A 75 -0.94 -2.95 -0.72
C ARG A 75 -1.25 -4.18 0.12
N HIS A 76 -1.26 -5.37 -0.50
CA HIS A 76 -1.44 -6.62 0.22
C HIS A 76 -0.33 -6.84 1.26
N THR A 77 0.93 -6.68 0.86
CA THR A 77 2.08 -6.79 1.76
C THR A 77 1.99 -5.78 2.90
N TYR A 78 1.63 -4.52 2.60
CA TYR A 78 1.42 -3.49 3.62
C TYR A 78 0.37 -3.91 4.66
N CYS A 79 -0.83 -4.32 4.21
CA CYS A 79 -1.91 -4.71 5.11
C CYS A 79 -1.58 -5.97 5.92
N LYS A 80 -0.92 -6.97 5.30
CA LYS A 80 -0.50 -8.20 6.00
C LYS A 80 0.56 -7.89 7.07
N SER A 81 1.59 -7.11 6.73
CA SER A 81 2.63 -6.71 7.68
C SER A 81 2.06 -5.88 8.83
N LEU A 82 1.11 -4.98 8.53
CA LEU A 82 0.46 -4.17 9.56
C LEU A 82 -0.39 -5.02 10.51
N LEU A 83 -1.08 -6.03 9.98
CA LEU A 83 -1.85 -6.98 10.77
C LEU A 83 -0.96 -7.81 11.71
N GLU A 84 0.18 -8.28 11.21
CA GLU A 84 1.17 -9.03 12.00
C GLU A 84 1.73 -8.17 13.14
N VAL A 85 2.18 -6.94 12.83
CA VAL A 85 2.76 -6.01 13.82
C VAL A 85 1.72 -5.50 14.81
N SER A 86 0.44 -5.38 14.41
CA SER A 86 -0.63 -4.98 15.31
C SER A 86 -1.19 -6.11 16.19
N GLY A 87 -0.67 -7.34 16.05
CA GLY A 87 -1.19 -8.49 16.79
C GLY A 87 -2.60 -8.89 16.35
N GLY A 88 -2.98 -8.66 15.10
CA GLY A 88 -4.27 -9.06 14.55
C GLY A 88 -5.37 -7.99 14.61
N ASP A 89 -5.05 -6.72 14.92
CA ASP A 89 -6.04 -5.64 14.95
C ASP A 89 -6.54 -5.27 13.54
N LEU A 90 -7.64 -5.90 13.15
CA LEU A 90 -8.35 -5.65 11.88
C LEU A 90 -8.91 -4.24 11.74
N VAL A 91 -9.31 -3.61 12.85
CA VAL A 91 -9.90 -2.27 12.83
C VAL A 91 -8.80 -1.26 12.50
N LEU A 92 -7.64 -1.37 13.13
CA LEU A 92 -6.47 -0.57 12.82
C LEU A 92 -6.05 -0.74 11.36
N VAL A 93 -5.97 -1.99 10.86
CA VAL A 93 -5.61 -2.23 9.46
C VAL A 93 -6.63 -1.62 8.50
N ALA A 94 -7.94 -1.73 8.79
CA ALA A 94 -8.99 -1.14 7.97
C ALA A 94 -8.90 0.40 7.92
N GLN A 95 -8.64 1.04 9.07
CA GLN A 95 -8.45 2.49 9.17
C GLN A 95 -7.23 2.95 8.37
N MET A 96 -6.09 2.28 8.54
CA MET A 96 -4.83 2.63 7.86
C MET A 96 -4.88 2.35 6.35
N ALA A 97 -5.53 1.26 5.94
CA ALA A 97 -5.79 0.95 4.54
C ALA A 97 -6.96 1.75 3.95
N ARG A 98 -7.67 2.54 4.76
CA ARG A 98 -8.84 3.34 4.37
C ARG A 98 -9.91 2.54 3.64
N HIS A 99 -10.25 1.39 4.20
CA HIS A 99 -11.34 0.57 3.71
C HIS A 99 -12.67 1.10 4.22
N GLU A 100 -13.66 1.22 3.33
CA GLU A 100 -15.02 1.65 3.69
C GLU A 100 -15.73 0.62 4.57
N SER A 101 -15.30 -0.65 4.52
CA SER A 101 -15.82 -1.74 5.35
C SER A 101 -14.67 -2.62 5.85
N ILE A 102 -14.79 -3.08 7.10
CA ILE A 102 -13.92 -4.09 7.70
C ILE A 102 -13.94 -5.38 6.88
N GLU A 103 -15.04 -5.68 6.18
CA GLU A 103 -15.15 -6.86 5.31
C GLU A 103 -14.08 -6.86 4.20
N THR A 104 -13.76 -5.69 3.65
CA THR A 104 -12.69 -5.58 2.65
C THR A 104 -11.32 -5.92 3.24
N THR A 105 -11.12 -5.67 4.53
CA THR A 105 -9.89 -6.02 5.26
C THR A 105 -9.84 -7.49 5.65
N ARG A 106 -11.00 -8.16 5.80
CA ARG A 106 -11.08 -9.59 6.17
C ARG A 106 -10.27 -10.49 5.24
N ARG A 107 -10.12 -10.12 3.97
CA ARG A 107 -9.28 -10.84 3.00
C ARG A 107 -7.80 -11.00 3.42
N TYR A 108 -7.32 -10.24 4.40
CA TYR A 108 -5.95 -10.32 4.90
C TYR A 108 -5.79 -11.23 6.12
N VAL A 109 -6.88 -11.59 6.80
CA VAL A 109 -6.87 -12.49 7.97
C VAL A 109 -7.30 -13.91 7.64
N THR A 110 -7.85 -14.18 6.45
CA THR A 110 -8.29 -15.53 6.09
C THR A 110 -7.08 -16.45 6.02
N PRO A 111 -6.85 -17.32 7.02
CA PRO A 111 -5.73 -18.23 6.99
C PRO A 111 -6.04 -19.31 5.95
N SER A 112 -5.01 -19.79 5.26
CA SER A 112 -5.13 -20.97 4.41
C SER A 112 -5.57 -22.17 5.25
N ALA A 113 -6.15 -23.20 4.62
CA ALA A 113 -6.50 -24.44 5.32
C ALA A 113 -5.29 -25.09 6.00
N GLU A 114 -4.10 -24.94 5.41
CA GLU A 114 -2.82 -25.39 5.96
C GLU A 114 -2.41 -24.57 7.20
N GLU A 115 -2.55 -23.24 7.17
CA GLU A 115 -2.29 -22.39 8.33
C GLU A 115 -3.23 -22.71 9.49
N GLN A 116 -4.52 -22.96 9.20
CA GLN A 116 -5.49 -23.40 10.20
C GLN A 116 -5.10 -24.74 10.84
N TRP A 117 -4.64 -25.70 10.02
CA TRP A 117 -4.18 -27.00 10.51
C TRP A 117 -2.94 -26.88 11.40
N ASN A 118 -1.96 -26.08 11.00
CA ASN A 118 -0.74 -25.86 11.78
C ASN A 118 -1.02 -25.20 13.13
N ILE A 119 -1.95 -24.24 13.19
CA ILE A 119 -2.40 -23.62 14.44
C ILE A 119 -3.01 -24.66 15.38
N LEU A 120 -3.84 -25.57 14.87
CA LEU A 120 -4.45 -26.64 15.66
C LEU A 120 -3.40 -27.64 16.19
N GLN A 121 -2.38 -27.97 15.40
CA GLN A 121 -1.28 -28.85 15.82
C GLN A 121 -0.46 -28.20 16.95
N ASN A 122 -0.07 -26.94 16.81
CA ASN A 122 0.70 -26.24 17.84
C ASN A 122 -0.05 -26.15 19.18
N LEU A 123 -1.37 -25.92 19.17
CA LEU A 123 -2.20 -25.91 20.38
C LEU A 123 -2.27 -27.28 21.08
N SER A 124 -2.08 -28.37 20.33
CA SER A 124 -2.04 -29.73 20.85
C SER A 124 -0.69 -30.06 21.50
N GLU A 125 0.41 -29.52 20.95
CA GLU A 125 1.78 -29.78 21.42
C GLU A 125 2.20 -28.93 22.64
N GLU A 126 1.53 -27.81 22.90
CA GLU A 126 1.76 -26.97 24.09
C GLU A 126 1.07 -27.48 25.38
N ARG A 127 0.48 -28.69 25.36
CA ARG A 127 -0.11 -29.37 26.54
C ARG A 127 0.76 -30.51 27.04
#